data_AF-A0A358KNV4-F1
#
_entry.id   AF-A0A358KNV4-F1
#
_cell.length_a   1.000
_cell.length_b   1.000
_cell.length_c   1.000
_cell.angle_alpha   90.00
_cell.angle_beta   90.00
_cell.angle_gamma   90.00
#
_symmetry.space_group_name_H-M   'P 1'
#
loop_
_entity.id
_entity.type
_entity.pdbx_description
1 polymer ?
#
loop_
_entity_poly.entity_id
_entity_poly.type
_entity_poly.pdbx_seq_one_letter_code
_entity_poly.pdbx_strand_id
1 'polypeptide(L)'
;EAHRDELTNSGKRKTVEVPTGTFGWRMTPPSVTLRGVESILKSLKSLKLKRFIRTKEEIDKEAMLKEPETAKTVKGVSIGQHEEFVAKPTELEVEVAIQVDKLKKAAA
;
A
#
# COMPACT_ATOMS: atom_id res chain seq x y z
N GLU A 1 7.92 35.41 9.98
CA GLU A 1 9.34 35.81 9.89
C GLU A 1 9.54 37.27 10.35
N ALA A 2 8.99 37.67 11.51
CA ALA A 2 8.77 39.09 11.81
C ALA A 2 10.05 39.93 12.07
N HIS A 3 11.13 39.34 12.59
CA HIS A 3 12.36 40.06 12.98
C HIS A 3 13.61 39.53 12.28
N ARG A 4 13.44 38.87 11.14
CA ARG A 4 14.56 38.25 10.41
C ARG A 4 15.57 39.30 9.94
N ASP A 5 15.10 40.42 9.41
CA ASP A 5 16.00 41.47 8.88
C ASP A 5 16.75 42.23 9.97
N GLU A 6 16.13 42.44 11.13
CA GLU A 6 16.76 43.06 12.30
C GLU A 6 17.89 42.17 12.86
N LEU A 7 17.63 40.86 12.99
CA LEU A 7 18.59 39.90 13.53
C LEU A 7 19.74 39.58 12.55
N THR A 8 19.51 39.72 11.25
CA THR A 8 20.51 39.37 10.21
C THR A 8 21.26 40.57 9.63
N ASN A 9 21.03 41.78 10.18
CA ASN A 9 21.56 43.04 9.66
C ASN A 9 21.23 43.20 8.16
N SER A 10 19.93 43.14 7.85
CA SER A 10 19.37 43.15 6.49
C SER A 10 19.93 42.03 5.61
N GLY A 11 20.07 40.82 6.15
CA GLY A 11 20.51 39.63 5.42
C GLY A 11 22.02 39.48 5.23
N LYS A 12 22.85 40.38 5.78
CA LYS A 12 24.32 40.29 5.70
C LYS A 12 24.90 39.08 6.44
N ARG A 13 24.19 38.57 7.45
CA ARG A 13 24.63 37.43 8.27
C ARG A 13 23.47 36.46 8.49
N LYS A 14 23.71 35.15 8.36
CA LYS A 14 22.67 34.13 8.64
C LYS A 14 22.75 33.56 10.04
N THR A 15 23.76 33.95 10.81
CA THR A 15 24.05 33.43 12.14
C THR A 15 24.21 34.60 13.09
N VAL A 16 23.61 34.48 14.28
CA VAL A 16 23.63 35.47 15.36
C VAL A 16 24.15 34.77 16.60
N GLU A 17 25.18 35.34 17.20
CA GLU A 17 25.78 34.89 18.46
C GLU A 17 25.23 35.74 19.61
N VAL A 18 24.77 35.09 20.67
CA VAL A 18 24.29 35.70 21.91
C VAL A 18 24.98 35.04 23.11
N PRO A 19 24.99 35.67 24.30
CA PRO A 19 25.66 35.09 25.48
C PRO A 19 25.16 33.69 25.87
N THR A 20 23.93 33.34 25.51
CA THR A 20 23.29 32.05 25.78
C THR A 20 23.44 31.03 24.65
N GLY A 21 24.11 31.37 23.54
CA GLY A 21 24.37 30.45 22.43
C GLY A 21 24.33 31.11 21.05
N THR A 22 24.12 30.29 20.01
CA THR A 22 24.13 30.75 18.62
C THR A 22 22.89 30.24 17.91
N PHE A 23 22.20 31.10 17.20
CA PHE A 23 21.06 30.72 16.35
C PHE A 23 21.23 31.31 14.96
N GLY A 24 20.68 30.62 13.96
CA GLY A 24 20.84 31.03 12.58
C GLY A 24 19.90 30.35 11.62
N TRP A 25 19.77 30.95 10.44
CA TRP A 25 18.96 30.43 9.35
C TRP A 25 19.82 29.56 8.45
N ARG A 26 19.53 28.26 8.47
CA ARG A 26 20.13 27.31 7.54
C ARG A 26 19.16 26.98 6.42
N MET A 27 19.70 26.71 5.25
CA MET A 27 18.93 26.07 4.19
C MET A 27 18.81 24.59 4.54
N THR A 28 17.59 24.09 4.64
CA THR A 28 17.37 22.65 4.77
C THR A 28 17.75 21.98 3.46
N PRO A 29 18.20 20.71 3.49
CA PRO A 29 18.39 19.96 2.25
C PRO A 29 17.07 19.93 1.45
N PRO A 30 17.15 19.87 0.11
CA PRO A 30 15.97 19.85 -0.73
C PRO A 30 15.11 18.63 -0.39
N SER A 31 13.81 18.83 -0.26
CA SER A 31 12.82 17.78 -0.05
C SER A 31 11.92 17.66 -1.27
N VAL A 32 11.38 16.46 -1.50
CA VAL A 32 10.44 16.20 -2.60
C VAL A 32 9.09 15.86 -1.99
N THR A 33 8.03 16.54 -2.46
CA THR A 33 6.64 16.25 -2.09
C THR A 33 5.86 15.92 -3.36
N LEU A 34 5.07 14.84 -3.31
CA LEU A 34 4.32 14.35 -4.46
C LEU A 34 2.82 14.55 -4.22
N ARG A 35 2.10 15.05 -5.23
CA ARG A 35 0.62 15.10 -5.24
C ARG A 35 0.10 14.54 -6.55
N GLY A 36 -0.82 13.58 -6.49
CA GLY A 36 -1.33 12.90 -7.69
C GLY A 36 -0.28 12.02 -8.35
N VAL A 37 0.09 10.91 -7.70
CA VAL A 37 1.20 10.05 -8.13
C VAL A 37 1.00 9.49 -9.55
N GLU A 38 -0.23 9.16 -9.94
CA GLU A 38 -0.53 8.57 -11.25
C GLU A 38 -0.29 9.55 -12.42
N SER A 39 -0.68 10.82 -12.26
CA SER A 39 -0.47 11.84 -13.29
C SER A 39 1.02 12.17 -13.44
N ILE A 40 1.75 12.20 -12.31
CA ILE A 40 3.21 12.35 -12.29
C ILE A 40 3.86 11.18 -13.03
N LEU A 41 3.45 9.94 -12.74
CA LEU A 41 4.01 8.75 -13.39
C LEU A 41 3.76 8.73 -14.90
N LYS A 42 2.55 9.13 -15.34
CA LYS A 42 2.22 9.27 -16.77
C LYS A 42 3.08 10.34 -17.46
N SER A 43 3.27 11.49 -16.78
CA SER A 43 4.10 12.58 -17.30
C SER A 43 5.57 12.19 -17.39
N LEU A 44 6.11 11.52 -16.36
CA LEU A 44 7.48 10.99 -16.36
C LEU A 44 7.71 9.97 -17.48
N LYS A 45 6.73 9.10 -17.74
CA LYS A 45 6.77 8.15 -18.87
C LYS A 45 6.74 8.87 -20.22
N SER A 46 5.86 9.85 -20.41
CA SER A 46 5.75 10.66 -21.63
C SER A 46 7.06 11.41 -21.94
N LEU A 47 7.67 12.00 -20.92
CA LEU A 47 8.94 12.72 -21.00
C LEU A 47 10.17 11.79 -21.04
N LYS A 48 9.98 10.46 -21.03
CA LYS A 48 11.04 9.44 -21.04
C LYS A 48 12.07 9.60 -19.91
N LEU A 49 11.67 10.18 -18.78
CA LEU A 49 12.55 10.41 -17.61
C LEU A 49 12.65 9.16 -16.74
N LYS A 50 13.21 8.08 -17.31
CA LYS A 50 13.31 6.76 -16.65
C LYS A 50 14.10 6.79 -15.34
N ARG A 51 15.05 7.74 -15.18
CA ARG A 51 15.87 7.88 -13.96
C ARG A 51 15.07 8.17 -12.69
N PHE A 52 13.84 8.70 -12.83
CA PHE A 52 12.95 9.00 -11.70
C PHE A 52 11.88 7.93 -11.47
N ILE A 53 11.86 6.88 -12.30
CA ILE A 53 10.92 5.77 -12.19
C ILE A 53 11.69 4.55 -11.71
N ARG A 54 11.35 4.07 -10.51
CA ARG A 54 11.87 2.80 -10.00
C ARG A 54 10.95 1.66 -10.44
N THR A 55 11.49 0.66 -11.10
CA THR A 55 10.80 -0.59 -11.44
C THR A 55 11.22 -1.68 -10.47
N LYS A 56 10.24 -2.37 -9.88
CA LYS A 56 10.45 -3.59 -9.10
C LYS A 56 9.88 -4.73 -9.94
N GLU A 57 10.70 -5.72 -10.26
CA GLU A 57 10.27 -6.92 -10.95
C GLU A 57 10.03 -8.01 -9.91
N GLU A 58 8.84 -8.59 -9.91
CA GLU A 58 8.42 -9.64 -8.99
C GLU A 58 7.96 -10.85 -9.79
N ILE A 59 8.16 -12.04 -9.23
CA ILE A 59 7.77 -13.30 -9.87
C ILE A 59 6.25 -13.46 -9.73
N ASP A 60 5.56 -13.58 -10.87
CA ASP A 60 4.13 -13.88 -10.91
C ASP A 60 3.89 -15.39 -10.81
N LYS A 61 3.55 -15.85 -9.61
CA LYS A 61 3.28 -17.27 -9.35
C LYS A 61 1.95 -17.73 -9.97
N GLU A 62 0.97 -16.85 -10.14
CA GLU A 62 -0.31 -17.23 -10.76
C GLU A 62 -0.14 -17.49 -12.25
N ALA A 63 0.62 -16.65 -12.94
CA ALA A 63 0.99 -16.88 -14.34
C ALA A 63 1.75 -18.22 -14.49
N MET A 64 2.67 -18.51 -13.57
CA MET A 64 3.41 -19.78 -13.58
C MET A 64 2.52 -21.00 -13.32
N LEU A 65 1.47 -20.87 -12.51
CA LEU A 65 0.49 -21.94 -12.29
C LEU A 65 -0.45 -22.13 -13.48
N LYS A 66 -0.73 -21.09 -14.26
CA LYS A 66 -1.50 -21.18 -15.52
C LYS A 66 -0.72 -21.93 -16.61
N GLU A 67 0.59 -21.75 -16.66
CA GLU A 67 1.48 -22.36 -17.66
C GLU A 67 2.58 -23.21 -16.98
N PRO A 68 2.22 -24.32 -16.32
CA PRO A 68 3.13 -25.07 -15.48
C PRO A 68 4.27 -25.73 -16.25
N GLU A 69 4.04 -26.14 -17.50
CA GLU A 69 5.06 -26.76 -18.36
C GLU A 69 6.18 -25.77 -18.72
N THR A 70 5.81 -24.53 -19.06
CA THR A 70 6.75 -23.44 -19.31
C THR A 70 7.48 -23.05 -18.04
N ALA A 71 6.76 -22.95 -16.92
CA ALA A 71 7.34 -22.56 -15.64
C ALA A 71 8.37 -23.56 -15.10
N LYS A 72 8.16 -24.89 -15.28
CA LYS A 72 9.12 -25.94 -14.88
C LYS A 72 10.44 -25.90 -15.67
N THR A 73 10.44 -25.30 -16.86
CA THR A 73 11.66 -25.14 -17.67
C THR A 73 12.62 -24.13 -17.03
N VAL A 74 12.13 -23.23 -16.17
CA VAL A 74 12.94 -22.23 -15.49
C VAL A 74 13.72 -22.87 -14.34
N LYS A 75 15.06 -22.76 -14.40
CA LYS A 75 15.95 -23.30 -13.36
C LYS A 75 15.61 -22.74 -11.98
N GLY A 76 15.31 -23.62 -11.03
CA GLY A 76 14.98 -23.25 -9.64
C GLY A 76 13.49 -23.15 -9.35
N VAL A 77 12.62 -23.37 -10.34
CA VAL A 77 11.17 -23.44 -10.15
C VAL A 77 10.75 -24.90 -9.94
N SER A 78 10.01 -25.15 -8.87
CA SER A 78 9.37 -26.45 -8.62
C SER A 78 7.88 -26.22 -8.37
N ILE A 79 7.03 -26.96 -9.08
CA ILE A 79 5.58 -26.94 -8.91
C ILE A 79 5.18 -28.30 -8.33
N GLY A 80 4.85 -28.32 -7.05
CA GLY A 80 4.38 -29.51 -6.36
C GLY A 80 2.86 -29.58 -6.37
N GLN A 81 2.32 -30.78 -6.56
CA GLN A 81 0.91 -31.09 -6.37
C GLN A 81 0.84 -32.42 -5.60
N HIS A 82 0.03 -32.47 -4.56
CA HIS A 82 -0.23 -33.70 -3.80
C HIS A 82 -1.75 -33.88 -3.64
N GLU A 83 -2.19 -35.13 -3.64
CA GLU A 83 -3.57 -35.44 -3.29
C GLU A 83 -3.76 -35.31 -1.78
N GLU A 84 -4.88 -34.75 -1.36
CA GLU A 84 -5.25 -34.62 0.05
C GLU A 84 -6.68 -35.13 0.25
N PHE A 85 -6.88 -35.96 1.27
CA PHE A 85 -8.20 -36.49 1.60
C PHE A 85 -9.02 -35.41 2.31
N VAL A 86 -10.17 -35.04 1.73
CA VAL A 86 -11.09 -34.05 2.30
C VAL A 86 -12.48 -34.65 2.45
N ALA A 87 -13.01 -34.63 3.67
CA ALA A 87 -14.42 -34.93 3.94
C ALA A 87 -15.13 -33.61 4.28
N LYS A 88 -16.10 -33.21 3.46
CA LYS A 88 -17.02 -32.09 3.76
C LYS A 88 -18.33 -32.67 4.25
N PRO A 89 -18.65 -32.58 5.56
CA PRO A 89 -19.96 -33.00 6.06
C PRO A 89 -21.07 -32.20 5.38
N THR A 90 -22.13 -32.87 4.95
CA THR A 90 -23.34 -32.21 4.47
C THR A 90 -24.04 -31.55 5.66
N GLU A 91 -24.35 -30.26 5.54
CA GLU A 91 -25.22 -29.56 6.49
C GLU A 91 -26.68 -29.92 6.19
N LEU A 92 -27.39 -30.50 7.16
CA LEU A 92 -28.82 -30.82 7.04
C LEU A 92 -29.63 -29.59 7.45
N GLU A 93 -30.51 -29.10 6.56
CA GLU A 93 -31.51 -28.10 6.92
C GLU A 93 -32.54 -28.71 7.89
N VAL A 94 -32.61 -28.18 9.11
CA VAL A 94 -33.59 -28.63 10.12
C VAL A 94 -34.90 -27.88 9.90
N GLU A 95 -35.90 -28.53 9.31
CA GLU A 95 -37.28 -28.02 9.32
C GLU A 95 -37.94 -28.32 10.67
N VAL A 96 -37.98 -27.31 11.55
CA VAL A 96 -38.76 -27.37 12.79
C VAL A 96 -40.22 -27.03 12.48
N ALA A 97 -41.07 -28.05 12.32
CA ALA A 97 -42.51 -27.86 12.21
C ALA A 97 -43.14 -27.57 13.58
N ILE A 98 -43.35 -26.29 13.92
CA ILE A 98 -44.20 -25.90 15.06
C ILE A 98 -45.64 -25.75 14.54
N GLN A 99 -46.53 -26.69 14.90
CA GLN A 99 -47.97 -26.56 14.63
C GLN A 99 -48.59 -25.42 15.46
N VAL A 100 -48.70 -24.22 14.88
CA VAL A 100 -49.30 -23.04 15.52
C VAL A 100 -50.85 -22.98 15.45
N ASP A 101 -51.50 -23.94 14.79
CA ASP A 101 -52.96 -23.90 14.57
C ASP A 101 -53.82 -24.23 15.79
N LYS A 102 -53.28 -24.93 16.80
CA LYS A 102 -54.07 -25.35 17.98
C LYS A 102 -54.25 -24.27 19.06
N LEU A 103 -53.52 -23.15 19.00
CA LEU A 103 -53.60 -22.10 20.03
C LEU A 103 -54.60 -20.97 19.70
N LYS A 104 -55.01 -20.81 18.43
CA LYS A 104 -55.98 -19.76 18.05
C LYS A 104 -57.44 -20.13 18.32
N LYS A 105 -57.76 -21.42 18.48
CA LYS A 105 -59.14 -21.90 18.62
C LYS A 105 -59.67 -21.92 20.07
N ALA A 106 -58.84 -21.55 21.05
CA ALA A 106 -59.25 -21.44 22.45
C ALA A 106 -59.46 -19.99 22.93
N ALA A 107 -59.31 -18.99 22.04
CA ALA A 107 -59.40 -17.57 22.37
C ALA A 107 -60.58 -16.85 21.68
N ALA A 108 -61.61 -17.58 21.23
CA ALA A 108 -62.85 -17.02 20.68
C ALA A 108 -64.07 -17.63 21.38
#